data_AF-A0A0D9S1Q5-F1
#
_entry.id   AF-A0A0D9S1Q5-F1
#
_cell.length_a   1.000
_cell.length_b   1.000
_cell.length_c   1.000
_cell.angle_alpha   90.00
_cell.angle_beta   90.00
_cell.angle_gamma   90.00
#
_symmetry.space_group_name_H-M   'P 1'
#
loop_
_entity.id
_entity.type
_entity.pdbx_description
1 polymer ?
#
loop_
_entity_poly.entity_id
_entity_poly.type
_entity_poly.pdbx_seq_one_letter_code
_entity_poly.pdbx_strand_id
1 'polypeptide(L)'
;MSGCPFLGNNFGCTFKKLPVEGSEEDKSQTGVNRASKGGLIYGNYLHLEKVLNAQELQSEIKGNKIHDEHLFIITHQAYELWFKQILWELDSVREIFQNGHVRDERNMLKVVSRMHRVSVILKLLVQQFSILETMTALDFNDFREYLSPASGFQSLQFRLLENKIGVLQNMRVPYNRRHYRDNFKGEDNELLLKSEQEKTLLELVEAWLERTPGLEPHGFNFWGKLEKNITRGLEEEFISIQAKEESEEKEEQVAEFQKQKEVLLSLFDEKRHEHLLSKGERRLSYRALQGALMIYFYREEPRFQVPFQLLTSLMDIDSLMTKWRYNHVCMVHRMLGSKAGTGGSSGYHYLRSTVSDRYKVFVDLFNLSTYLIPRHWIPKMNPTIHKFLYTAEYCDSSYFSSDESD
;
A
#
# COMPACT_ATOMS: atom_id res chain seq x y z
N MET A 1 -27.03 -74.96 -7.37
CA MET A 1 -26.34 -75.36 -6.12
C MET A 1 -25.03 -74.59 -6.03
N SER A 2 -24.71 -74.13 -4.80
CA SER A 2 -23.46 -73.47 -4.37
C SER A 2 -23.21 -72.05 -4.92
N GLY A 3 -22.97 -70.98 -4.16
CA GLY A 3 -22.81 -70.78 -2.71
C GLY A 3 -21.84 -69.61 -2.47
N CYS A 4 -22.23 -68.60 -1.67
CA CYS A 4 -21.40 -67.99 -0.62
C CYS A 4 -22.15 -66.91 0.18
N PRO A 5 -21.84 -66.71 1.49
CA PRO A 5 -22.72 -66.07 2.47
C PRO A 5 -22.16 -64.73 3.02
N PHE A 6 -22.97 -64.07 3.86
CA PHE A 6 -22.65 -62.90 4.71
C PHE A 6 -22.66 -61.50 4.08
N LEU A 7 -23.86 -61.00 3.80
CA LEU A 7 -24.22 -59.59 4.00
C LEU A 7 -25.06 -59.50 5.28
N GLY A 8 -24.50 -58.85 6.30
CA GLY A 8 -25.14 -58.64 7.60
C GLY A 8 -25.67 -57.21 7.77
N ASN A 9 -26.98 -57.12 8.03
CA ASN A 9 -27.73 -56.13 8.81
C ASN A 9 -27.88 -54.65 8.36
N ASN A 10 -29.13 -54.35 7.98
CA ASN A 10 -30.06 -53.32 8.50
C ASN A 10 -29.53 -51.93 8.82
N PHE A 11 -30.07 -50.91 8.14
CA PHE A 11 -31.10 -50.01 8.69
C PHE A 11 -31.74 -49.19 7.55
N GLY A 12 -33.05 -49.38 7.35
CA GLY A 12 -33.84 -48.60 6.41
C GLY A 12 -34.19 -47.22 6.99
N CYS A 13 -33.90 -46.16 6.24
CA CYS A 13 -34.43 -44.83 6.53
C CYS A 13 -35.54 -44.52 5.51
N THR A 14 -36.79 -44.64 5.95
CA THR A 14 -37.98 -44.25 5.21
C THR A 14 -38.08 -42.73 5.25
N PHE A 15 -37.98 -42.06 4.10
CA PHE A 15 -38.26 -40.62 3.99
C PHE A 15 -39.73 -40.35 4.32
N LYS A 16 -40.01 -39.87 5.53
CA LYS A 16 -41.31 -39.27 5.86
C LYS A 16 -41.40 -37.90 5.18
N LYS A 17 -42.44 -37.70 4.37
CA LYS A 17 -42.92 -36.38 3.95
C LYS A 17 -43.22 -35.56 5.22
N LEU A 18 -42.46 -34.49 5.44
CA LEU A 18 -42.75 -33.51 6.48
C LEU A 18 -44.03 -32.74 6.09
N PRO A 19 -44.99 -32.55 7.01
CA PRO A 19 -46.16 -31.71 6.75
C PRO A 19 -45.72 -30.25 6.73
N VAL A 20 -46.16 -29.51 5.71
CA VAL A 20 -46.15 -28.05 5.69
C VAL A 20 -47.38 -27.60 6.47
N GLU A 21 -47.27 -27.57 7.79
CA GLU A 21 -48.19 -26.82 8.65
C GLU A 21 -47.42 -25.60 9.19
N GLY A 22 -47.94 -24.41 8.89
CA GLY A 22 -47.37 -23.16 9.36
C GLY A 22 -47.48 -22.99 10.87
N SER A 23 -46.63 -22.11 11.40
CA SER A 23 -46.54 -21.61 12.79
C SER A 23 -45.56 -22.30 13.76
N GLU A 24 -44.39 -22.71 13.30
CA GLU A 24 -43.21 -22.72 14.19
C GLU A 24 -42.40 -21.44 13.94
N GLU A 25 -42.48 -20.48 14.87
CA GLU A 25 -41.57 -19.32 14.89
C GLU A 25 -40.13 -19.82 14.88
N ASP A 26 -39.33 -19.37 13.90
CA ASP A 26 -37.92 -19.69 13.79
C ASP A 26 -37.21 -19.30 15.11
N LYS A 27 -36.71 -20.32 15.83
CA LYS A 27 -36.04 -20.13 17.13
C LYS A 27 -34.84 -19.18 17.03
N SER A 28 -34.26 -18.96 15.84
CA SER A 28 -33.22 -17.96 15.62
C SER A 28 -33.68 -16.51 15.87
N GLN A 29 -34.99 -16.26 15.78
CA GLN A 29 -35.62 -14.94 15.95
C GLN A 29 -36.12 -14.68 17.39
N THR A 30 -35.99 -15.65 18.31
CA THR A 30 -36.44 -15.55 19.71
C THR A 30 -35.53 -14.67 20.60
N GLY A 31 -34.73 -13.79 20.00
CA GLY A 31 -33.83 -12.88 20.70
C GLY A 31 -34.57 -11.71 21.35
N VAL A 32 -34.22 -11.38 22.59
CA VAL A 32 -34.72 -10.17 23.26
C VAL A 32 -34.08 -8.94 22.59
N ASN A 33 -34.89 -8.06 22.00
CA ASN A 33 -34.42 -6.77 21.49
C ASN A 33 -33.89 -5.93 22.66
N ARG A 34 -32.56 -5.84 22.77
CA ARG A 34 -31.88 -5.08 23.82
C ARG A 34 -31.80 -3.57 23.53
N ALA A 35 -32.12 -3.13 22.31
CA ALA A 35 -32.07 -1.72 21.93
C ALA A 35 -33.16 -0.88 22.62
N SER A 36 -34.25 -1.50 23.09
CA SER A 36 -35.37 -0.84 23.77
C SER A 36 -35.20 -0.66 25.28
N LYS A 37 -34.14 -1.22 25.90
CA LYS A 37 -33.96 -1.22 27.37
C LYS A 37 -33.13 -0.06 27.95
N GLY A 38 -32.84 0.97 27.16
CA GLY A 38 -32.00 2.09 27.60
C GLY A 38 -30.52 1.70 27.63
N GLY A 39 -29.74 2.28 26.72
CA GLY A 39 -28.33 1.98 26.49
C GLY A 39 -27.81 2.77 25.29
N LEU A 40 -26.57 2.54 24.88
CA LEU A 40 -25.99 3.21 23.71
C LEU A 40 -26.80 2.91 22.45
N ILE A 41 -27.34 3.95 21.81
CA ILE A 41 -28.15 3.86 20.60
C ILE A 41 -27.23 3.97 19.37
N TYR A 42 -27.49 3.17 18.34
CA TYR A 42 -26.70 3.14 17.09
C TYR A 42 -26.44 4.53 16.50
N GLY A 43 -27.49 5.35 16.37
CA GLY A 43 -27.39 6.71 15.84
C GLY A 43 -26.45 7.59 16.66
N ASN A 44 -26.52 7.48 17.99
CA ASN A 44 -25.67 8.25 18.90
C ASN A 44 -24.21 7.76 18.87
N TYR A 45 -23.98 6.46 18.77
CA TYR A 45 -22.62 5.89 18.70
C TYR A 45 -21.87 6.32 17.44
N LEU A 46 -22.56 6.34 16.30
CA LEU A 46 -21.98 6.73 15.01
C LEU A 46 -22.06 8.23 14.74
N HIS A 47 -22.62 9.01 15.67
CA HIS A 47 -22.88 10.43 15.51
C HIS A 47 -23.62 10.76 14.20
N LEU A 48 -24.66 9.98 13.88
CA LEU A 48 -25.42 10.14 12.63
C LEU A 48 -26.10 11.50 12.54
N GLU A 49 -26.36 12.16 13.67
CA GLU A 49 -26.85 13.54 13.72
C GLU A 49 -25.87 14.53 13.09
N LYS A 50 -24.57 14.23 13.06
CA LYS A 50 -23.56 15.04 12.37
C LYS A 50 -23.36 14.55 10.95
N VAL A 51 -23.17 13.23 10.78
CA VAL A 51 -22.84 12.64 9.47
C VAL A 51 -23.98 12.84 8.45
N LEU A 52 -25.24 12.61 8.85
CA LEU A 52 -26.41 12.68 7.96
C LEU A 52 -27.07 14.07 7.90
N ASN A 53 -26.44 15.09 8.50
CA ASN A 53 -26.87 16.49 8.39
C ASN A 53 -25.72 17.38 7.86
N ALA A 54 -24.82 16.82 7.07
CA ALA A 54 -23.66 17.51 6.49
C ALA A 54 -23.77 17.70 4.96
N GLN A 55 -24.95 17.48 4.38
CA GLN A 55 -25.19 17.46 2.93
C GLN A 55 -25.85 18.75 2.45
N GLU A 56 -25.06 19.82 2.32
CA GLU A 56 -25.55 21.13 1.88
C GLU A 56 -25.24 21.40 0.41
N LEU A 57 -26.26 21.47 -0.45
CA LEU A 57 -26.13 21.69 -1.90
C LEU A 57 -26.00 23.19 -2.19
N GLN A 58 -24.90 23.62 -2.80
CA GLN A 58 -24.71 25.03 -3.16
C GLN A 58 -25.72 25.47 -4.23
N SER A 59 -26.07 24.59 -5.16
CA SER A 59 -27.10 24.89 -6.16
C SER A 59 -28.47 25.16 -5.53
N GLU A 60 -28.84 24.40 -4.49
CA GLU A 60 -30.09 24.59 -3.73
C GLU A 60 -30.09 25.92 -2.95
N ILE A 61 -28.97 26.27 -2.29
CA ILE A 61 -28.82 27.58 -1.61
C ILE A 61 -28.98 28.74 -2.60
N LYS A 62 -28.49 28.59 -3.83
CA LYS A 62 -28.61 29.60 -4.90
C LYS A 62 -29.97 29.59 -5.60
N GLY A 63 -30.91 28.75 -5.17
CA GLY A 63 -32.27 28.69 -5.69
C GLY A 63 -32.44 27.88 -6.98
N ASN A 64 -31.43 27.10 -7.38
CA ASN A 64 -31.43 26.27 -8.58
C ASN A 64 -30.95 24.85 -8.26
N LYS A 65 -31.73 24.10 -7.48
CA LYS A 65 -31.34 22.76 -6.99
C LYS A 65 -31.05 21.80 -8.15
N ILE A 66 -29.82 21.29 -8.21
CA ILE A 66 -29.40 20.25 -9.16
C ILE A 66 -29.27 18.92 -8.43
N HIS A 67 -29.92 17.88 -8.95
CA HIS A 67 -30.05 16.57 -8.29
C HIS A 67 -28.68 15.89 -8.03
N ASP A 68 -27.83 15.83 -9.06
CA ASP A 68 -26.55 15.10 -9.01
C ASP A 68 -25.49 15.77 -8.10
N GLU A 69 -25.71 17.01 -7.65
CA GLU A 69 -24.83 17.65 -6.66
C GLU A 69 -24.84 16.87 -5.33
N HIS A 70 -25.97 16.25 -4.95
CA HIS A 70 -26.03 15.41 -3.75
C HIS A 70 -25.12 14.18 -3.88
N LEU A 71 -25.10 13.53 -5.05
CA LEU A 71 -24.21 12.39 -5.33
C LEU A 71 -22.74 12.81 -5.29
N PHE A 72 -22.43 13.99 -5.84
CA PHE A 72 -21.10 14.57 -5.79
C PHE A 72 -20.63 14.77 -4.35
N ILE A 73 -21.46 15.38 -3.49
CA ILE A 73 -21.14 15.63 -2.07
C ILE A 73 -20.93 14.30 -1.32
N ILE A 74 -21.89 13.37 -1.38
CA ILE A 74 -21.81 12.09 -0.66
C ILE A 74 -20.58 11.29 -1.09
N THR A 75 -20.26 11.29 -2.39
CA THR A 75 -19.06 10.60 -2.88
C THR A 75 -17.78 11.14 -2.24
N HIS A 76 -17.62 12.47 -2.20
CA HIS A 76 -16.45 13.10 -1.60
C HIS A 76 -16.40 12.89 -0.08
N GLN A 77 -17.54 12.98 0.61
CA GLN A 77 -17.63 12.68 2.04
C GLN A 77 -17.21 11.23 2.35
N ALA A 78 -17.65 10.25 1.56
CA ALA A 78 -17.23 8.87 1.70
C ALA A 78 -15.72 8.69 1.49
N TYR A 79 -15.13 9.34 0.47
CA TYR A 79 -13.67 9.36 0.28
C TYR A 79 -12.94 9.92 1.50
N GLU A 80 -13.39 11.06 2.04
CA GLU A 80 -12.74 11.71 3.19
C GLU A 80 -12.87 10.89 4.49
N LEU A 81 -13.97 10.14 4.69
CA LEU A 81 -14.07 9.18 5.80
C LEU A 81 -13.03 8.05 5.66
N TRP A 82 -12.83 7.53 4.45
CA TRP A 82 -11.82 6.49 4.21
C TRP A 82 -10.39 7.02 4.29
N PHE A 83 -10.12 8.26 3.84
CA PHE A 83 -8.81 8.89 4.05
C PHE A 83 -8.50 9.03 5.54
N LYS A 84 -9.49 9.39 6.36
CA LYS A 84 -9.34 9.42 7.81
C LYS A 84 -8.98 8.05 8.40
N GLN A 85 -9.66 6.98 7.94
CA GLN A 85 -9.34 5.62 8.38
C GLN A 85 -7.92 5.21 7.95
N ILE A 86 -7.52 5.50 6.71
CA ILE A 86 -6.16 5.21 6.23
C ILE A 86 -5.12 5.95 7.07
N LEU A 87 -5.33 7.23 7.35
CA LEU A 87 -4.44 8.03 8.20
C LEU A 87 -4.33 7.44 9.60
N TRP A 88 -5.45 6.99 10.19
CA TRP A 88 -5.45 6.33 11.49
C TRP A 88 -4.62 5.04 11.50
N GLU A 89 -4.79 4.18 10.50
CA GLU A 89 -3.97 2.96 10.36
C GLU A 89 -2.49 3.31 10.16
N LEU A 90 -2.20 4.26 9.26
CA LEU A 90 -0.85 4.67 8.90
C LEU A 90 -0.11 5.27 10.09
N ASP A 91 -0.73 6.20 10.81
CA ASP A 91 -0.12 6.82 12.00
C ASP A 91 0.13 5.79 13.10
N SER A 92 -0.79 4.84 13.28
CA SER A 92 -0.59 3.76 14.26
C SER A 92 0.58 2.83 13.89
N VAL A 93 0.84 2.62 12.59
CA VAL A 93 1.99 1.83 12.12
C VAL A 93 3.27 2.65 12.25
N ARG A 94 3.27 3.92 11.85
CA ARG A 94 4.40 4.83 12.04
C ARG A 94 4.84 4.86 13.50
N GLU A 95 3.88 4.95 14.43
CA GLU A 95 4.14 4.92 15.87
C GLU A 95 4.80 3.61 16.33
N ILE A 96 4.32 2.43 15.88
CA ILE A 96 4.94 1.13 16.19
C ILE A 96 6.42 1.07 15.75
N PHE A 97 6.77 1.69 14.62
CA PHE A 97 8.16 1.79 14.20
C PHE A 97 8.94 2.82 15.02
N GLN A 98 8.34 3.97 15.31
CA GLN A 98 8.99 5.09 15.97
C GLN A 98 9.36 4.80 17.43
N ASN A 99 8.46 4.16 18.19
CA ASN A 99 8.73 3.76 19.58
C ASN A 99 9.53 2.45 19.70
N GLY A 100 9.94 1.85 18.58
CA GLY A 100 10.77 0.64 18.56
C GLY A 100 10.02 -0.66 18.82
N HIS A 101 8.69 -0.65 19.02
CA HIS A 101 7.89 -1.88 19.17
C HIS A 101 7.96 -2.81 17.97
N VAL A 102 8.31 -2.30 16.78
CA VAL A 102 8.59 -3.12 15.58
C VAL A 102 9.78 -4.08 15.76
N ARG A 103 10.68 -3.85 16.73
CA ARG A 103 11.79 -4.76 17.04
C ARG A 103 11.32 -6.06 17.66
N ASP A 104 10.21 -6.03 18.39
CA ASP A 104 9.52 -7.24 18.83
C ASP A 104 8.71 -7.80 17.65
N GLU A 105 9.22 -8.88 17.06
CA GLU A 105 8.67 -9.49 15.84
C GLU A 105 7.22 -9.97 16.00
N ARG A 106 6.72 -10.14 17.24
CA ARG A 106 5.31 -10.44 17.51
C ARG A 106 4.36 -9.34 17.00
N ASN A 107 4.85 -8.11 16.92
CA ASN A 107 4.08 -6.98 16.38
C ASN A 107 4.01 -6.98 14.85
N MET A 108 4.82 -7.78 14.13
CA MET A 108 4.84 -7.78 12.67
C MET A 108 3.49 -8.20 12.06
N LEU A 109 2.77 -9.14 12.69
CA LEU A 109 1.44 -9.54 12.23
C LEU A 109 0.44 -8.36 12.30
N LYS A 110 0.53 -7.54 13.35
CA LYS A 110 -0.31 -6.34 13.50
C LYS A 110 0.04 -5.30 12.44
N VAL A 111 1.33 -5.05 12.22
CA VAL A 111 1.82 -4.12 11.19
C VAL A 111 1.31 -4.54 9.81
N VAL A 112 1.57 -5.79 9.38
CA VAL A 112 1.15 -6.26 8.06
C VAL A 112 -0.37 -6.25 7.90
N SER A 113 -1.12 -6.60 8.96
CA SER A 113 -2.60 -6.58 8.92
C SER A 113 -3.15 -5.17 8.68
N ARG A 114 -2.55 -4.15 9.31
CA ARG A 114 -2.95 -2.74 9.13
C ARG A 114 -2.54 -2.22 7.75
N MET A 115 -1.34 -2.53 7.28
CA MET A 115 -0.91 -2.13 5.93
C MET A 115 -1.75 -2.81 4.83
N HIS A 116 -2.07 -4.10 4.99
CA HIS A 116 -2.99 -4.79 4.10
C HIS A 116 -4.41 -4.19 4.17
N ARG A 117 -4.89 -3.79 5.35
CA ARG A 117 -6.18 -3.07 5.48
C ARG A 117 -6.17 -1.77 4.69
N VAL A 118 -5.10 -0.99 4.73
CA VAL A 118 -4.94 0.21 3.88
C VAL A 118 -5.07 -0.16 2.39
N SER A 119 -4.41 -1.22 1.94
CA SER A 119 -4.56 -1.70 0.55
C SER A 119 -5.99 -2.10 0.22
N VAL A 120 -6.72 -2.75 1.13
CA VAL A 120 -8.14 -3.12 0.91
C VAL A 120 -9.02 -1.87 0.81
N ILE A 121 -8.82 -0.87 1.67
CA ILE A 121 -9.55 0.40 1.59
C ILE A 121 -9.25 1.10 0.27
N LEU A 122 -7.98 1.18 -0.15
CA LEU A 122 -7.61 1.79 -1.43
C LEU A 122 -8.23 1.06 -2.64
N LYS A 123 -8.36 -0.28 -2.60
CA LYS A 123 -9.10 -1.04 -3.63
C LYS A 123 -10.56 -0.59 -3.73
N LEU A 124 -11.23 -0.40 -2.59
CA LEU A 124 -12.61 0.13 -2.56
C LEU A 124 -12.65 1.56 -3.12
N LEU A 125 -11.70 2.41 -2.74
CA LEU A 125 -11.61 3.79 -3.23
C LEU A 125 -11.39 3.88 -4.74
N VAL A 126 -10.64 2.95 -5.31
CA VAL A 126 -10.49 2.83 -6.78
C VAL A 126 -11.82 2.46 -7.42
N GLN A 127 -12.57 1.50 -6.85
CA GLN A 127 -13.86 1.06 -7.38
C GLN A 127 -14.96 2.12 -7.23
N GLN A 128 -14.89 2.93 -6.17
CA GLN A 128 -15.89 3.96 -5.86
C GLN A 128 -16.05 5.02 -6.95
N PHE A 129 -15.03 5.22 -7.82
CA PHE A 129 -15.17 6.10 -8.99
C PHE A 129 -16.34 5.67 -9.89
N SER A 130 -16.62 4.38 -10.02
CA SER A 130 -17.73 3.87 -10.84
C SER A 130 -19.10 4.43 -10.45
N ILE A 131 -19.28 4.81 -9.18
CA ILE A 131 -20.51 5.44 -8.67
C ILE A 131 -20.62 6.87 -9.20
N LEU A 132 -19.59 7.70 -9.01
CA LEU A 132 -19.61 9.08 -9.52
C LEU A 132 -19.61 9.14 -11.04
N GLU A 133 -19.14 8.07 -11.68
CA GLU A 133 -19.17 7.94 -13.12
C GLU A 133 -20.58 7.78 -13.70
N THR A 134 -21.61 7.47 -12.88
CA THR A 134 -23.00 7.45 -13.35
C THR A 134 -23.56 8.84 -13.64
N MET A 135 -22.97 9.89 -13.06
CA MET A 135 -23.28 11.28 -13.39
C MET A 135 -22.79 11.59 -14.81
N THR A 136 -23.62 12.28 -15.60
CA THR A 136 -23.23 12.70 -16.95
C THR A 136 -22.42 14.00 -16.90
N ALA A 137 -21.60 14.25 -17.93
CA ALA A 137 -20.86 15.50 -18.02
C ALA A 137 -21.77 16.72 -18.22
N LEU A 138 -22.98 16.54 -18.75
CA LEU A 138 -23.99 17.58 -18.89
C LEU A 138 -24.56 17.95 -17.53
N ASP A 139 -25.03 16.96 -16.76
CA ASP A 139 -25.58 17.20 -15.40
C ASP A 139 -24.52 17.78 -14.46
N PHE A 140 -23.27 17.32 -14.58
CA PHE A 140 -22.15 17.92 -13.85
C PHE A 140 -21.95 19.40 -14.20
N ASN A 141 -22.09 19.77 -15.47
CA ASN A 141 -21.90 21.14 -15.91
C ASN A 141 -22.95 22.10 -15.32
N ASP A 142 -24.15 21.62 -15.02
CA ASP A 142 -25.26 22.43 -14.49
C ASP A 142 -25.03 22.95 -13.06
N PHE A 143 -24.20 22.26 -12.26
CA PHE A 143 -23.85 22.73 -10.91
C PHE A 143 -22.38 23.12 -10.73
N ARG A 144 -21.53 22.87 -11.74
CA ARG A 144 -20.09 23.15 -11.67
C ARG A 144 -19.78 24.62 -11.34
N GLU A 145 -20.63 25.56 -11.77
CA GLU A 145 -20.45 26.99 -11.51
C GLU A 145 -20.43 27.33 -10.00
N TYR A 146 -21.17 26.59 -9.19
CA TYR A 146 -21.27 26.82 -7.74
C TYR A 146 -20.04 26.31 -6.97
N LEU A 147 -19.19 25.50 -7.60
CA LEU A 147 -18.01 24.91 -6.96
C LEU A 147 -16.79 25.85 -6.99
N SER A 148 -16.72 26.82 -7.90
CA SER A 148 -15.53 27.66 -8.05
C SER A 148 -15.35 28.59 -6.83
N PRO A 149 -14.15 28.73 -6.24
CA PRO A 149 -12.85 28.18 -6.65
C PRO A 149 -12.44 26.88 -5.94
N ALA A 150 -13.37 26.19 -5.25
CA ALA A 150 -13.08 24.97 -4.51
C ALA A 150 -12.58 23.84 -5.40
N SER A 151 -11.61 23.05 -4.90
CA SER A 151 -11.07 21.90 -5.63
C SER A 151 -10.39 20.88 -4.73
N GLY A 152 -10.15 19.69 -5.26
CA GLY A 152 -9.39 18.63 -4.57
C GLY A 152 -7.95 19.01 -4.20
N PHE A 153 -7.42 20.15 -4.66
CA PHE A 153 -6.16 20.68 -4.12
C PHE A 153 -6.24 21.03 -2.63
N GLN A 154 -7.44 21.29 -2.13
CA GLN A 154 -7.75 21.65 -0.75
C GLN A 154 -8.13 20.44 0.11
N SER A 155 -8.03 19.20 -0.39
CA SER A 155 -8.19 18.01 0.45
C SER A 155 -6.97 17.88 1.37
N LEU A 156 -7.13 18.29 2.63
CA LEU A 156 -6.11 18.22 3.66
C LEU A 156 -5.64 16.78 3.88
N GLN A 157 -6.59 15.86 4.04
CA GLN A 157 -6.27 14.46 4.37
C GLN A 157 -5.53 13.76 3.23
N PHE A 158 -5.84 14.07 1.97
CA PHE A 158 -5.09 13.53 0.84
C PHE A 158 -3.62 14.00 0.84
N ARG A 159 -3.34 15.25 1.23
CA ARG A 159 -1.98 15.76 1.36
C ARG A 159 -1.25 15.18 2.57
N LEU A 160 -1.92 15.07 3.71
CA LEU A 160 -1.39 14.38 4.89
C LEU A 160 -1.02 12.93 4.55
N LEU A 161 -1.86 12.23 3.79
CA LEU A 161 -1.61 10.86 3.36
C LEU A 161 -0.34 10.77 2.51
N GLU A 162 -0.22 11.60 1.47
CA GLU A 162 0.96 11.63 0.62
C GLU A 162 2.24 11.91 1.43
N ASN A 163 2.20 12.90 2.32
CA ASN A 163 3.36 13.27 3.14
C ASN A 163 3.75 12.14 4.10
N LYS A 164 2.78 11.58 4.85
CA LYS A 164 3.03 10.53 5.84
C LYS A 164 3.49 9.21 5.23
N ILE A 165 3.11 8.89 3.99
CA ILE A 165 3.70 7.75 3.25
C ILE A 165 5.16 8.07 2.89
N GLY A 166 5.42 9.26 2.34
CA GLY A 166 6.78 9.73 2.01
C GLY A 166 6.93 10.38 0.63
N VAL A 167 5.88 11.01 0.09
CA VAL A 167 6.00 11.77 -1.16
C VAL A 167 6.82 13.03 -0.92
N LEU A 168 8.03 13.07 -1.48
CA LEU A 168 8.95 14.20 -1.30
C LEU A 168 8.46 15.46 -2.01
N GLN A 169 8.62 16.61 -1.36
CA GLN A 169 8.15 17.89 -1.88
C GLN A 169 8.81 18.28 -3.20
N ASN A 170 10.12 18.08 -3.34
CA ASN A 170 10.88 18.36 -4.56
C ASN A 170 10.50 17.45 -5.75
N MET A 171 9.84 16.32 -5.50
CA MET A 171 9.39 15.38 -6.53
C MET A 171 8.00 15.73 -7.08
N ARG A 172 7.22 16.53 -6.36
CA ARG A 172 5.87 16.93 -6.80
C ARG A 172 5.93 17.74 -8.09
N VAL A 173 4.99 17.49 -8.99
CA VAL A 173 4.91 18.26 -10.24
C VAL A 173 4.50 19.70 -9.90
N PRO A 174 5.29 20.71 -10.32
CA PRO A 174 4.96 22.10 -10.03
C PRO A 174 3.68 22.49 -10.78
N TYR A 175 2.83 23.24 -10.09
CA TYR A 175 1.67 23.88 -10.69
C TYR A 175 1.65 25.35 -10.25
N ASN A 176 1.55 26.28 -11.22
CA ASN A 176 1.65 27.73 -11.01
C ASN A 176 2.88 28.21 -10.20
N ARG A 177 3.97 27.43 -10.17
CA ARG A 177 5.17 27.72 -9.37
C ARG A 177 4.89 27.94 -7.87
N ARG A 178 3.76 27.42 -7.38
CA ARG A 178 3.31 27.55 -5.99
C ARG A 178 3.46 26.23 -5.25
N HIS A 179 3.66 26.31 -3.94
CA HIS A 179 3.71 25.13 -3.09
C HIS A 179 2.29 24.59 -2.95
N TYR A 180 2.10 23.27 -2.87
CA TYR A 180 0.75 22.70 -2.67
C TYR A 180 0.10 23.19 -1.35
N ARG A 181 0.93 23.64 -0.38
CA ARG A 181 0.53 24.16 0.93
C ARG A 181 -0.09 25.55 0.87
N ASP A 182 0.13 26.30 -0.22
CA ASP A 182 -0.44 27.65 -0.40
C ASP A 182 -1.98 27.65 -0.42
N ASN A 183 -2.60 26.47 -0.55
CA ASN A 183 -4.04 26.27 -0.48
C ASN A 183 -4.60 26.18 0.96
N PHE A 184 -3.74 26.13 1.98
CA PHE A 184 -4.10 25.90 3.38
C PHE A 184 -3.64 27.06 4.28
N LYS A 185 -4.35 27.32 5.37
CA LYS A 185 -4.07 28.40 6.33
C LYS A 185 -4.29 27.93 7.76
N GLY A 186 -3.70 28.62 8.74
CA GLY A 186 -3.89 28.32 10.16
C GLY A 186 -3.48 26.90 10.52
N GLU A 187 -4.31 26.23 11.34
CA GLU A 187 -4.08 24.88 11.85
C GLU A 187 -3.85 23.84 10.74
N ASP A 188 -4.56 23.94 9.60
CA ASP A 188 -4.38 23.00 8.48
C ASP A 188 -2.97 23.07 7.89
N ASN A 189 -2.41 24.27 7.76
CA ASN A 189 -1.06 24.45 7.25
C ASN A 189 -0.01 24.01 8.28
N GLU A 190 -0.28 24.17 9.57
CA GLU A 190 0.57 23.65 10.65
C GLU A 190 0.58 22.12 10.67
N LEU A 191 -0.58 21.47 10.50
CA LEU A 191 -0.69 20.02 10.36
C LEU A 191 0.09 19.50 9.14
N LEU A 192 0.03 20.20 8.01
CA LEU A 192 0.81 19.85 6.83
C LEU A 192 2.31 20.00 7.07
N LEU A 193 2.75 21.11 7.68
CA LEU A 193 4.14 21.33 8.02
C LEU A 193 4.67 20.26 8.98
N LYS A 194 3.87 19.88 9.98
CA LYS A 194 4.18 18.76 10.88
C LYS A 194 4.30 17.44 10.12
N SER A 195 3.38 17.16 9.18
CA SER A 195 3.44 15.93 8.37
C SER A 195 4.65 15.84 7.43
N GLU A 196 5.26 16.97 7.06
CA GLU A 196 6.50 17.03 6.28
C GLU A 196 7.76 16.87 7.13
N GLN A 197 7.68 17.20 8.43
CA GLN A 197 8.81 17.19 9.36
C GLN A 197 8.91 15.91 10.19
N GLU A 198 7.76 15.31 10.53
CA GLU A 198 7.74 14.03 11.21
C GLU A 198 8.26 12.90 10.31
N LYS A 199 8.82 11.85 10.93
CA LYS A 199 9.28 10.68 10.20
C LYS A 199 8.15 10.06 9.38
N THR A 200 8.40 9.91 8.09
CA THR A 200 7.52 9.28 7.12
C THR A 200 7.56 7.75 7.27
N LEU A 201 6.58 7.05 6.69
CA LEU A 201 6.61 5.60 6.62
C LEU A 201 7.85 5.10 5.86
N LEU A 202 8.25 5.79 4.78
CA LEU A 202 9.48 5.47 4.03
C LEU A 202 10.71 5.47 4.93
N GLU A 203 10.97 6.55 5.68
CA GLU A 203 12.15 6.67 6.56
C GLU A 203 12.14 5.65 7.70
N LEU A 204 10.95 5.34 8.24
CA LEU A 204 10.80 4.34 9.29
C LEU A 204 11.05 2.91 8.78
N VAL A 205 10.56 2.60 7.58
CA VAL A 205 10.82 1.32 6.90
C VAL A 205 12.29 1.21 6.50
N GLU A 206 12.89 2.29 5.99
CA GLU A 206 14.33 2.37 5.68
C GLU A 206 15.16 2.00 6.90
N ALA A 207 14.96 2.70 8.03
CA ALA A 207 15.70 2.43 9.25
C ALA A 207 15.51 0.99 9.75
N TRP A 208 14.33 0.39 9.56
CA TRP A 208 14.07 -1.01 9.88
C TRP A 208 14.81 -1.97 8.93
N LEU A 209 14.81 -1.70 7.63
CA LEU A 209 15.52 -2.48 6.61
C LEU A 209 17.04 -2.49 6.84
N GLU A 210 17.63 -1.38 7.29
CA GLU A 210 19.06 -1.29 7.59
C GLU A 210 19.52 -2.24 8.71
N ARG A 211 18.57 -2.69 9.55
CA ARG A 211 18.79 -3.65 10.64
C ARG A 211 18.43 -5.08 10.26
N THR A 212 18.17 -5.35 8.98
CA THR A 212 17.81 -6.70 8.53
C THR A 212 18.94 -7.68 8.88
N PRO A 213 18.64 -8.78 9.59
CA PRO A 213 19.67 -9.74 9.98
C PRO A 213 20.33 -10.39 8.77
N GLY A 214 21.65 -10.54 8.82
CA GLY A 214 22.47 -11.18 7.78
C GLY A 214 23.27 -10.19 6.92
N LEU A 215 23.04 -8.89 7.10
CA LEU A 215 23.83 -7.84 6.45
C LEU A 215 25.18 -7.59 7.12
N GLU A 216 25.40 -8.13 8.32
CA GLU A 216 26.62 -7.88 9.10
C GLU A 216 27.86 -8.45 8.39
N PRO A 217 28.92 -7.65 8.15
CA PRO A 217 30.14 -8.12 7.47
C PRO A 217 30.87 -9.25 8.21
N HIS A 218 30.80 -9.23 9.54
CA HIS A 218 31.38 -10.28 10.41
C HIS A 218 30.38 -11.41 10.73
N GLY A 219 29.13 -11.29 10.26
CA GLY A 219 28.08 -12.29 10.43
C GLY A 219 27.88 -13.12 9.16
N PHE A 220 26.65 -13.15 8.64
CA PHE A 220 26.37 -13.87 7.39
C PHE A 220 27.05 -13.24 6.18
N ASN A 221 27.30 -11.93 6.20
CA ASN A 221 27.87 -11.16 5.08
C ASN A 221 27.14 -11.41 3.76
N PHE A 222 25.82 -11.14 3.75
CA PHE A 222 24.99 -11.32 2.57
C PHE A 222 25.58 -10.63 1.33
N TRP A 223 25.97 -9.36 1.46
CA TRP A 223 26.38 -8.55 0.32
C TRP A 223 27.67 -9.05 -0.35
N GLY A 224 28.72 -9.33 0.43
CA GLY A 224 29.97 -9.84 -0.12
C GLY A 224 29.82 -11.24 -0.73
N LYS A 225 28.95 -12.08 -0.16
CA LYS A 225 28.65 -13.40 -0.75
C LYS A 225 27.82 -13.29 -2.03
N LEU A 226 26.88 -12.35 -2.09
CA LEU A 226 26.06 -12.11 -3.27
C LEU A 226 26.94 -11.63 -4.43
N GLU A 227 27.82 -10.65 -4.19
CA GLU A 227 28.76 -10.15 -5.20
C GLU A 227 29.66 -11.25 -5.76
N LYS A 228 30.26 -12.05 -4.86
CA LYS A 228 31.08 -13.20 -5.24
C LYS A 228 30.31 -14.20 -6.10
N ASN A 229 29.08 -14.52 -5.72
CA ASN A 229 28.28 -15.50 -6.44
C ASN A 229 27.78 -14.99 -7.79
N ILE A 230 27.38 -13.72 -7.89
CA ILE A 230 26.98 -13.10 -9.16
C ILE A 230 28.18 -13.05 -10.10
N THR A 231 29.34 -12.63 -9.62
CA THR A 231 30.57 -12.57 -10.45
C THR A 231 30.92 -13.95 -11.00
N ARG A 232 30.95 -14.98 -10.13
CA ARG A 232 31.19 -16.36 -10.54
C ARG A 232 30.12 -16.88 -11.53
N GLY A 233 28.85 -16.60 -11.26
CA GLY A 233 27.75 -17.03 -12.12
C GLY A 233 27.82 -16.42 -13.52
N LEU A 234 28.17 -15.13 -13.59
CA LEU A 234 28.39 -14.44 -14.87
C LEU A 234 29.61 -14.99 -15.63
N GLU A 235 30.68 -15.35 -14.93
CA GLU A 235 31.85 -16.02 -15.54
C GLU A 235 31.47 -17.40 -16.12
N GLU A 236 30.73 -18.21 -15.35
CA GLU A 236 30.24 -19.53 -15.78
C GLU A 236 29.30 -19.42 -17.00
N GLU A 237 28.38 -18.45 -17.00
CA GLU A 237 27.50 -18.18 -18.15
C GLU A 237 28.28 -17.71 -19.38
N PHE A 238 29.26 -16.82 -19.21
CA PHE A 238 30.10 -16.36 -20.31
C PHE A 238 30.87 -17.51 -20.98
N ILE A 239 31.46 -18.41 -20.17
CA ILE A 239 32.14 -19.61 -20.68
C ILE A 239 31.16 -20.49 -21.45
N SER A 240 29.94 -20.68 -20.94
CA SER A 240 28.90 -21.46 -21.62
C SER A 240 28.47 -20.87 -22.96
N ILE A 241 28.36 -19.54 -23.07
CA ILE A 241 28.02 -18.85 -24.32
C ILE A 241 29.19 -18.95 -25.31
N GLN A 242 30.42 -18.76 -24.83
CA GLN A 242 31.61 -18.80 -25.67
C GLN A 242 31.86 -20.18 -26.29
N ALA A 243 31.47 -21.25 -25.59
CA ALA A 243 31.57 -22.64 -26.04
C ALA A 243 30.58 -23.00 -27.17
N LYS A 244 29.57 -22.17 -27.45
CA LYS A 244 28.63 -22.39 -28.56
C LYS A 244 29.31 -22.12 -29.90
N GLU A 245 28.84 -22.83 -30.94
CA GLU A 245 29.26 -22.58 -32.32
C GLU A 245 28.92 -21.16 -32.76
N GLU A 246 29.73 -20.61 -33.67
CA GLU A 246 29.57 -19.24 -34.15
C GLU A 246 28.28 -19.10 -34.96
N SER A 247 27.37 -18.25 -34.50
CA SER A 247 26.05 -18.04 -35.09
C SER A 247 25.50 -16.68 -34.68
N GLU A 248 24.51 -16.18 -35.43
CA GLU A 248 23.76 -14.95 -35.09
C GLU A 248 23.13 -15.06 -33.69
N GLU A 249 22.63 -16.24 -33.32
CA GLU A 249 22.08 -16.52 -31.98
C GLU A 249 23.15 -16.35 -30.87
N LYS A 250 24.40 -16.73 -31.12
CA LYS A 250 25.50 -16.52 -30.19
C LYS A 250 25.81 -15.04 -30.03
N GLU A 251 25.86 -14.28 -31.13
CA GLU A 251 26.10 -12.83 -31.09
C GLU A 251 25.01 -12.10 -30.27
N GLU A 252 23.75 -12.46 -30.46
CA GLU A 252 22.63 -11.94 -29.66
C GLU A 252 22.79 -12.26 -28.17
N GLN A 253 23.14 -13.50 -27.82
CA GLN A 253 23.35 -13.91 -26.43
C GLN A 253 24.53 -13.20 -25.78
N VAL A 254 25.63 -12.97 -26.51
CA VAL A 254 26.78 -12.20 -26.02
C VAL A 254 26.36 -10.76 -25.73
N ALA A 255 25.59 -10.12 -26.62
CA ALA A 255 25.12 -8.76 -26.42
C ALA A 255 24.17 -8.63 -25.22
N GLU A 256 23.23 -9.57 -25.06
CA GLU A 256 22.32 -9.59 -23.91
C GLU A 256 23.06 -9.85 -22.60
N PHE A 257 24.00 -10.79 -22.60
CA PHE A 257 24.85 -11.08 -21.45
C PHE A 257 25.63 -9.84 -20.98
N GLN A 258 26.21 -9.06 -21.90
CA GLN A 258 26.95 -7.84 -21.52
C GLN A 258 26.05 -6.79 -20.86
N LYS A 259 24.83 -6.59 -21.37
CA LYS A 259 23.84 -5.69 -20.75
C LYS A 259 23.45 -6.17 -19.36
N GLN A 260 23.14 -7.45 -19.22
CA GLN A 260 22.76 -8.04 -17.93
C GLN A 260 23.91 -7.97 -16.92
N LYS A 261 25.16 -8.23 -17.36
CA LYS A 261 26.36 -8.10 -16.55
C LYS A 261 26.54 -6.67 -16.04
N GLU A 262 26.43 -5.66 -16.90
CA GLU A 262 26.53 -4.25 -16.51
C GLU A 262 25.46 -3.90 -15.46
N VAL A 263 24.21 -4.30 -15.71
CA VAL A 263 23.10 -4.04 -14.79
C VAL A 263 23.32 -4.71 -13.44
N LEU A 264 23.63 -6.01 -13.40
CA LEU A 264 23.83 -6.75 -12.15
C LEU A 264 25.03 -6.24 -11.36
N LEU A 265 26.16 -5.97 -12.01
CA LEU A 265 27.35 -5.46 -11.33
C LEU A 265 27.17 -4.02 -10.85
N SER A 266 26.32 -3.22 -11.54
CA SER A 266 25.98 -1.86 -11.09
C SER A 266 25.24 -1.82 -9.75
N LEU A 267 24.75 -2.97 -9.25
CA LEU A 267 24.17 -3.09 -7.91
C LEU A 267 25.23 -2.86 -6.82
N PHE A 268 26.48 -3.24 -7.07
CA PHE A 268 27.60 -3.17 -6.12
C PHE A 268 28.32 -1.80 -6.13
N ASP A 269 27.92 -0.90 -7.02
CA ASP A 269 28.45 0.46 -7.08
C ASP A 269 27.65 1.41 -6.16
N GLU A 270 28.16 1.58 -4.94
CA GLU A 270 27.56 2.47 -3.94
C GLU A 270 27.56 3.95 -4.37
N LYS A 271 28.60 4.41 -5.10
CA LYS A 271 28.65 5.80 -5.58
C LYS A 271 27.57 6.07 -6.63
N ARG A 272 27.33 5.10 -7.53
CA ARG A 272 26.21 5.18 -8.47
C ARG A 272 24.88 5.19 -7.74
N HIS A 273 24.73 4.40 -6.67
CA HIS A 273 23.54 4.44 -5.84
C HIS A 273 23.30 5.83 -5.22
N GLU A 274 24.32 6.42 -4.59
CA GLU A 274 24.25 7.78 -4.01
C GLU A 274 23.87 8.84 -5.05
N HIS A 275 24.43 8.75 -6.27
CA HIS A 275 24.08 9.64 -7.38
C HIS A 275 22.59 9.52 -7.75
N LEU A 276 22.07 8.31 -7.88
CA LEU A 276 20.64 8.08 -8.18
C LEU A 276 19.72 8.53 -7.03
N LEU A 277 20.17 8.40 -5.78
CA LEU A 277 19.47 8.91 -4.61
C LEU A 277 19.39 10.44 -4.65
N SER A 278 20.50 11.12 -4.96
CA SER A 278 20.55 12.60 -5.05
C SER A 278 19.61 13.18 -6.12
N LYS A 279 19.35 12.43 -7.20
CA LYS A 279 18.41 12.81 -8.26
C LYS A 279 16.95 12.50 -7.95
N GLY A 280 16.67 11.74 -6.90
CA GLY A 280 15.34 11.19 -6.67
C GLY A 280 14.96 10.13 -7.72
N GLU A 281 15.91 9.33 -8.19
CA GLU A 281 15.64 8.10 -8.96
C GLU A 281 15.61 6.86 -8.05
N ARG A 282 16.31 6.91 -6.91
CA ARG A 282 16.14 6.01 -5.76
C ARG A 282 15.64 6.76 -4.52
N ARG A 283 15.16 6.06 -3.51
CA ARG A 283 14.59 6.60 -2.26
C ARG A 283 15.23 6.00 -1.02
N LEU A 284 15.48 4.70 -1.02
CA LEU A 284 16.09 3.98 0.08
C LEU A 284 17.60 4.12 0.08
N SER A 285 18.20 4.16 1.26
CA SER A 285 19.64 4.05 1.49
C SER A 285 20.20 2.75 0.91
N TYR A 286 21.50 2.73 0.66
CA TYR A 286 22.16 1.56 0.08
C TYR A 286 21.98 0.32 0.96
N ARG A 287 22.15 0.49 2.27
CA ARG A 287 21.99 -0.57 3.26
C ARG A 287 20.53 -1.04 3.39
N ALA A 288 19.56 -0.14 3.31
CA ALA A 288 18.14 -0.53 3.30
C ALA A 288 17.79 -1.36 2.04
N LEU A 289 18.35 -1.00 0.88
CA LEU A 289 18.19 -1.75 -0.35
C LEU A 289 18.75 -3.18 -0.24
N GLN A 290 19.90 -3.35 0.43
CA GLN A 290 20.47 -4.66 0.74
C GLN A 290 19.53 -5.48 1.63
N GLY A 291 18.96 -4.86 2.67
CA GLY A 291 17.99 -5.51 3.56
C GLY A 291 16.72 -5.96 2.84
N ALA A 292 16.19 -5.13 1.95
CA ALA A 292 15.03 -5.50 1.14
C ALA A 292 15.33 -6.69 0.23
N LEU A 293 16.52 -6.72 -0.39
CA LEU A 293 16.93 -7.83 -1.25
C LEU A 293 17.21 -9.13 -0.46
N MET A 294 17.75 -9.03 0.76
CA MET A 294 17.87 -10.14 1.70
C MET A 294 16.49 -10.75 1.99
N ILE A 295 15.51 -9.92 2.34
CA ILE A 295 14.12 -10.39 2.57
C ILE A 295 13.54 -11.05 1.32
N TYR A 296 13.78 -10.50 0.11
CA TYR A 296 13.27 -11.09 -1.14
C TYR A 296 13.83 -12.48 -1.42
N PHE A 297 15.15 -12.66 -1.31
CA PHE A 297 15.80 -13.93 -1.63
C PHE A 297 15.49 -15.01 -0.59
N TYR A 298 15.33 -14.63 0.67
CA TYR A 298 15.14 -15.56 1.79
C TYR A 298 13.76 -15.49 2.45
N ARG A 299 12.75 -14.99 1.70
CA ARG A 299 11.36 -14.81 2.17
C ARG A 299 10.68 -16.04 2.78
N GLU A 300 11.18 -17.25 2.49
CA GLU A 300 10.62 -18.50 2.99
C GLU A 300 11.12 -18.84 4.39
N GLU A 301 12.22 -18.23 4.83
CA GLU A 301 12.71 -18.37 6.21
C GLU A 301 11.69 -17.76 7.19
N PRO A 302 11.37 -18.42 8.33
CA PRO A 302 10.27 -18.02 9.20
C PRO A 302 10.29 -16.54 9.62
N ARG A 303 11.45 -16.01 10.01
CA ARG A 303 11.59 -14.59 10.38
C ARG A 303 11.35 -13.61 9.22
N PHE A 304 11.47 -14.04 7.96
CA PHE A 304 11.29 -13.18 6.78
C PHE A 304 9.96 -13.33 6.06
N GLN A 305 9.11 -14.28 6.44
CA GLN A 305 7.80 -14.47 5.82
C GLN A 305 6.90 -13.23 5.96
N VAL A 306 6.71 -12.74 7.19
CA VAL A 306 5.90 -11.53 7.45
C VAL A 306 6.58 -10.25 6.95
N PRO A 307 7.89 -10.04 7.13
CA PRO A 307 8.64 -8.97 6.47
C PRO A 307 8.41 -8.89 4.96
N PHE A 308 8.42 -10.03 4.25
CA PHE A 308 8.16 -10.06 2.81
C PHE A 308 6.72 -9.65 2.46
N GLN A 309 5.74 -10.07 3.26
CA GLN A 309 4.35 -9.62 3.11
C GLN A 309 4.19 -8.11 3.35
N LEU A 310 4.96 -7.53 4.29
CA LEU A 310 4.99 -6.09 4.49
C LEU A 310 5.53 -5.37 3.24
N LEU A 311 6.69 -5.79 2.71
CA LEU A 311 7.25 -5.19 1.48
C LEU A 311 6.28 -5.27 0.30
N THR A 312 5.59 -6.41 0.17
CA THR A 312 4.52 -6.59 -0.84
C THR A 312 3.37 -5.61 -0.63
N SER A 313 2.91 -5.45 0.62
CA SER A 313 1.83 -4.51 0.95
C SER A 313 2.22 -3.04 0.67
N LEU A 314 3.47 -2.66 0.87
CA LEU A 314 3.97 -1.31 0.54
C LEU A 314 3.91 -1.04 -0.97
N MET A 315 4.33 -2.02 -1.80
CA MET A 315 4.17 -1.93 -3.26
C MET A 315 2.70 -1.91 -3.70
N ASP A 316 1.84 -2.67 -3.03
CA ASP A 316 0.39 -2.66 -3.31
C ASP A 316 -0.21 -1.27 -3.06
N ILE A 317 0.16 -0.60 -1.97
CA ILE A 317 -0.30 0.76 -1.64
C ILE A 317 0.11 1.76 -2.71
N ASP A 318 1.38 1.76 -3.13
CA ASP A 318 1.87 2.64 -4.21
C ASP A 318 1.11 2.39 -5.53
N SER A 319 0.92 1.11 -5.87
CA SER A 319 0.20 0.70 -7.08
C SER A 319 -1.26 1.17 -7.03
N LEU A 320 -1.91 1.04 -5.88
CA LEU A 320 -3.31 1.44 -5.68
C LEU A 320 -3.48 2.96 -5.62
N MET A 321 -2.55 3.69 -5.02
CA MET A 321 -2.52 5.16 -5.06
C MET A 321 -2.38 5.66 -6.50
N THR A 322 -1.49 5.06 -7.30
CA THR A 322 -1.36 5.37 -8.73
C THR A 322 -2.63 5.01 -9.51
N LYS A 323 -3.24 3.84 -9.26
CA LYS A 323 -4.52 3.46 -9.88
C LYS A 323 -5.63 4.44 -9.51
N TRP A 324 -5.71 4.89 -8.27
CA TRP A 324 -6.67 5.91 -7.85
C TRP A 324 -6.48 7.21 -8.62
N ARG A 325 -5.23 7.71 -8.76
CA ARG A 325 -4.93 8.90 -9.59
C ARG A 325 -5.33 8.70 -11.05
N TYR A 326 -5.07 7.53 -11.62
CA TYR A 326 -5.40 7.24 -13.00
C TYR A 326 -6.92 7.15 -13.24
N ASN A 327 -7.67 6.49 -12.35
CA ASN A 327 -9.14 6.45 -12.45
C ASN A 327 -9.73 7.86 -12.31
N HIS A 328 -9.20 8.66 -11.38
CA HIS A 328 -9.55 10.08 -11.28
C HIS A 328 -9.29 10.85 -12.59
N VAL A 329 -8.13 10.63 -13.23
CA VAL A 329 -7.80 11.23 -14.54
C VAL A 329 -8.81 10.84 -15.61
N CYS A 330 -9.17 9.56 -15.71
CA CYS A 330 -10.15 9.07 -16.68
C CYS A 330 -11.52 9.70 -16.49
N MET A 331 -12.03 9.72 -15.25
CA MET A 331 -13.29 10.36 -14.90
C MET A 331 -13.25 11.86 -15.23
N VAL A 332 -12.19 12.57 -14.83
CA VAL A 332 -12.06 14.02 -15.10
C VAL A 332 -11.97 14.32 -16.59
N HIS A 333 -11.32 13.47 -17.38
CA HIS A 333 -11.28 13.64 -18.83
C HIS A 333 -12.69 13.61 -19.44
N ARG A 334 -13.56 12.71 -18.96
CA ARG A 334 -14.96 12.66 -19.39
C ARG A 334 -15.77 13.88 -18.90
N MET A 335 -15.54 14.33 -17.67
CA MET A 335 -16.29 15.45 -17.08
C MET A 335 -15.88 16.83 -17.62
N LEU A 336 -14.59 17.04 -17.91
CA LEU A 336 -14.05 18.35 -18.27
C LEU A 336 -13.46 18.44 -19.68
N GLY A 337 -13.13 17.32 -20.33
CA GLY A 337 -12.33 17.33 -21.54
C GLY A 337 -11.00 18.05 -21.32
N SER A 338 -10.76 19.11 -22.10
CA SER A 338 -9.57 19.98 -21.97
C SER A 338 -9.81 21.28 -21.17
N LYS A 339 -10.98 21.44 -20.54
CA LYS A 339 -11.28 22.65 -19.74
C LYS A 339 -10.35 22.72 -18.51
N ALA A 340 -9.96 23.94 -18.15
CA ALA A 340 -9.25 24.20 -16.90
C ALA A 340 -10.10 23.81 -15.68
N GLY A 341 -9.44 23.31 -14.63
CA GLY A 341 -10.08 22.95 -13.36
C GLY A 341 -10.50 24.19 -12.56
N THR A 342 -11.48 24.04 -11.65
CA THR A 342 -11.93 25.11 -10.75
C THR A 342 -10.82 25.61 -9.81
N GLY A 343 -9.88 24.73 -9.45
CA GLY A 343 -8.66 25.08 -8.69
C GLY A 343 -7.57 25.77 -9.52
N GLY A 344 -7.89 26.17 -10.76
CA GLY A 344 -7.02 26.90 -11.68
C GLY A 344 -6.17 26.04 -12.61
N SER A 345 -5.97 24.75 -12.30
CA SER A 345 -5.03 23.91 -13.08
C SER A 345 -5.47 23.68 -14.51
N SER A 346 -4.56 23.18 -15.35
CA SER A 346 -4.89 22.68 -16.69
C SER A 346 -5.83 21.46 -16.67
N GLY A 347 -6.36 21.10 -15.49
CA GLY A 347 -7.35 20.04 -15.31
C GLY A 347 -6.73 18.67 -15.61
N TYR A 348 -7.22 18.05 -16.68
CA TYR A 348 -6.80 16.73 -17.14
C TYR A 348 -5.28 16.59 -17.30
N HIS A 349 -4.61 17.56 -17.95
CA HIS A 349 -3.18 17.46 -18.24
C HIS A 349 -2.31 17.48 -16.97
N TYR A 350 -2.65 18.33 -16.00
CA TYR A 350 -1.99 18.33 -14.70
C TYR A 350 -2.19 16.99 -13.99
N LEU A 351 -3.42 16.50 -13.90
CA LEU A 351 -3.71 15.23 -13.21
C LEU A 351 -2.95 14.05 -13.86
N ARG A 352 -2.88 14.00 -15.19
CA ARG A 352 -2.11 12.99 -15.91
C ARG A 352 -0.63 13.01 -15.55
N SER A 353 -0.04 14.19 -15.33
CA SER A 353 1.37 14.30 -14.90
C SER A 353 1.64 13.72 -13.50
N THR A 354 0.61 13.62 -12.66
CA THR A 354 0.71 13.00 -11.32
C THR A 354 0.71 11.47 -11.37
N VAL A 355 0.36 10.88 -12.52
CA VAL A 355 0.48 9.43 -12.79
C VAL A 355 1.90 9.14 -13.27
N SER A 356 2.84 9.19 -12.33
CA SER A 356 4.27 9.08 -12.59
C SER A 356 4.99 8.47 -11.38
N ASP A 357 6.12 7.80 -11.61
CA ASP A 357 6.99 7.26 -10.55
C ASP A 357 7.54 8.34 -9.61
N ARG A 358 7.41 9.63 -9.96
CA ARG A 358 7.67 10.74 -9.03
C ARG A 358 6.85 10.64 -7.72
N TYR A 359 5.64 10.08 -7.79
CA TYR A 359 4.74 9.89 -6.65
C TYR A 359 4.77 8.46 -6.08
N LYS A 360 5.61 7.57 -6.62
CA LYS A 360 5.80 6.20 -6.14
C LYS A 360 6.87 6.20 -5.06
N VAL A 361 6.48 6.02 -3.80
CA VAL A 361 7.36 6.22 -2.64
C VAL A 361 8.34 5.06 -2.48
N PHE A 362 7.87 3.83 -2.67
CA PHE A 362 8.65 2.60 -2.58
C PHE A 362 9.11 2.10 -3.96
N VAL A 363 9.43 3.01 -4.88
CA VAL A 363 9.87 2.70 -6.26
C VAL A 363 11.03 1.69 -6.30
N ASP A 364 11.93 1.76 -5.32
CA ASP A 364 13.07 0.84 -5.21
C ASP A 364 12.63 -0.62 -5.05
N LEU A 365 11.54 -0.90 -4.33
CA LEU A 365 11.04 -2.28 -4.14
C LEU A 365 10.58 -2.91 -5.45
N PHE A 366 10.06 -2.10 -6.38
CA PHE A 366 9.71 -2.56 -7.73
C PHE A 366 10.98 -2.82 -8.54
N ASN A 367 11.91 -1.86 -8.52
CA ASN A 367 13.16 -1.91 -9.27
C ASN A 367 14.14 -2.99 -8.77
N LEU A 368 13.96 -3.53 -7.56
CA LEU A 368 14.69 -4.71 -7.10
C LEU A 368 14.50 -5.93 -8.02
N SER A 369 13.37 -6.00 -8.73
CA SER A 369 13.10 -7.07 -9.69
C SER A 369 14.13 -7.12 -10.83
N THR A 370 14.77 -6.00 -11.15
CA THR A 370 15.87 -5.90 -12.12
C THR A 370 17.09 -6.72 -11.72
N TYR A 371 17.29 -6.97 -10.42
CA TYR A 371 18.47 -7.62 -9.87
C TYR A 371 18.22 -9.07 -9.43
N LEU A 372 17.12 -9.68 -9.88
CA LEU A 372 16.85 -11.08 -9.60
C LEU A 372 17.82 -11.97 -10.38
N ILE A 373 18.30 -13.01 -9.70
CA ILE A 373 19.29 -13.95 -10.21
C ILE A 373 18.77 -15.39 -10.08
N PRO A 374 19.36 -16.35 -10.82
CA PRO A 374 19.05 -17.76 -10.66
C PRO A 374 19.18 -18.23 -9.20
N ARG A 375 18.28 -19.11 -8.76
CA ARG A 375 18.21 -19.58 -7.35
C ARG A 375 19.51 -20.21 -6.84
N HIS A 376 20.31 -20.79 -7.72
CA HIS A 376 21.57 -21.42 -7.35
C HIS A 376 22.71 -20.40 -7.12
N TRP A 377 22.55 -19.15 -7.56
CA TRP A 377 23.49 -18.05 -7.29
C TRP A 377 23.22 -17.38 -5.94
N ILE A 378 22.00 -17.50 -5.41
CA ILE A 378 21.67 -16.97 -4.08
C ILE A 378 22.58 -17.63 -3.03
N PRO A 379 23.28 -16.85 -2.18
CA PRO A 379 24.17 -17.40 -1.17
C PRO A 379 23.47 -18.44 -0.30
N LYS A 380 24.08 -19.62 -0.13
CA LYS A 380 23.51 -20.66 0.72
C LYS A 380 23.64 -20.28 2.18
N MET A 381 22.58 -20.52 2.95
CA MET A 381 22.62 -20.40 4.40
C MET A 381 23.31 -21.61 5.00
N ASN A 382 24.14 -21.38 6.02
CA ASN A 382 24.67 -22.47 6.83
C ASN A 382 23.64 -22.82 7.94
N PRO A 383 23.74 -24.00 8.59
CA PRO A 383 22.79 -24.41 9.63
C PRO A 383 22.68 -23.41 10.79
N THR A 384 23.77 -22.72 11.15
CA THR A 384 23.80 -21.72 12.22
C THR A 384 22.93 -20.50 11.90
N ILE A 385 23.01 -19.97 10.68
CA ILE A 385 22.21 -18.83 10.24
C ILE A 385 20.75 -19.23 10.01
N HIS A 386 20.48 -20.43 9.48
CA HIS A 386 19.12 -20.96 9.43
C HIS A 386 18.47 -20.99 10.82
N LYS A 387 19.20 -21.45 11.85
CA LYS A 387 18.68 -21.51 13.23
C LYS A 387 18.39 -20.12 13.81
N PHE A 388 19.23 -19.12 13.50
CA PHE A 388 19.01 -17.72 13.88
C PHE A 388 17.78 -17.11 13.18
N LEU A 389 17.53 -17.48 11.93
CA LEU A 389 16.36 -17.04 11.17
C LEU A 389 15.08 -17.83 11.45
N TYR A 390 15.18 -18.84 12.31
CA TYR A 390 14.06 -19.64 12.82
C TYR A 390 13.57 -19.16 14.19
N THR A 391 14.44 -18.52 14.99
CA THR A 391 14.14 -18.16 16.38
C THR A 391 13.83 -16.66 16.48
N ALA A 392 12.56 -16.32 16.70
CA ALA A 392 12.15 -14.92 16.88
C ALA A 392 12.83 -14.30 18.12
N GLU A 393 13.37 -13.10 17.99
CA GLU A 393 13.97 -12.38 19.13
C GLU A 393 12.87 -11.79 20.02
N TYR A 394 12.91 -12.15 21.30
CA TYR A 394 12.04 -11.59 22.34
C TYR A 394 12.73 -10.40 22.99
N CYS A 395 12.24 -9.19 22.73
CA CYS A 395 12.50 -8.03 23.59
C CYS A 395 11.31 -7.86 24.51
N ASP A 396 11.49 -8.11 25.81
CA ASP A 396 10.43 -7.92 26.79
C ASP A 396 10.10 -6.43 26.94
N SER A 397 9.02 -5.99 26.28
CA SER A 397 8.52 -4.62 26.38
C SER A 397 7.55 -4.42 27.56
N SER A 398 7.30 -5.46 28.37
CA SER A 398 6.34 -5.40 29.49
C SER A 398 6.80 -4.56 30.69
N TYR A 399 8.04 -4.05 30.69
CA TYR A 399 8.61 -3.29 31.81
C TYR A 399 8.64 -1.76 31.63
N PHE A 400 8.08 -1.21 30.55
CA PHE A 400 7.87 0.25 30.44
C PHE A 400 6.43 0.61 30.84
N SER A 401 6.01 0.18 32.03
CA SER A 401 4.87 0.79 32.74
C SER A 401 5.40 2.03 33.45
N SER A 402 4.75 3.17 33.19
CA SER A 402 4.98 4.45 33.84
C SER A 402 4.81 4.34 35.36
N ASP A 403 5.92 4.26 36.09
CA ASP A 403 6.00 4.65 37.48
C ASP A 403 6.72 6.01 37.55
N GLU A 404 6.00 7.08 37.30
CA GLU A 404 6.28 8.39 37.94
C GLU A 404 4.93 8.99 38.34
N SER A 405 4.45 8.53 39.49
CA SER A 405 3.62 9.31 40.39
C SER A 405 4.52 9.81 41.52
N ASP A 406 4.73 11.13 41.57
CA ASP A 406 4.81 11.94 42.79
C ASP A 406 4.40 13.39 42.47
#